data_AF-A0A1M3HM66-F1
#
_entry.id   AF-A0A1M3HM66-F1
#
_cell.length_a   1.000
_cell.length_b   1.000
_cell.length_c   1.000
_cell.angle_alpha   90.00
_cell.angle_beta   90.00
_cell.angle_gamma   90.00
#
_symmetry.space_group_name_H-M   'P 1'
#
loop_
_entity.id
_entity.type
_entity.pdbx_description
1 polymer ?
#
loop_
_entity_poly.entity_id
_entity_poly.type
_entity_poly.pdbx_seq_one_letter_code
_entity_poly.pdbx_strand_id
1 'polypeptide(L)'
;MPTITSITPLSGVAGATVTITGTDFGATAADNTVKFNGTPANITSATTSSLVVVAPASGATGPVTVTTKGGTANGPVFTYIVVPPPPTITSITPDSGSAGITVTINGAHFKTTTTDNTVKFNGTAATVQTATATTLTVLAPTSGTTGAVTVTTGDGTATGPVFTYVTVTDVYVVGTSNTGHSYWKNGVKTDLPANCVQVRGIFVAGTDVYVAGTDNASNPTYWKNGVGVTLPMSSGHNDGRATSVFVSGSDIYVAGYDMINGAYAVPRCWKNGVALPMTFSVLGYTHSVWVDGSDVYVAGSEGPATGNLIATIWKNGTPTNLTDGTNVAEATGVTVAGGAVYVSGYEEGQVQRVYWKNGVAVPLATPGPYDCSQWGIYVSSAGDVYVSGVYQNLAKYWKNGVMFDLSTTTAGQGIYESAMSIAGSGKDVYIAGNAVSLGVGYWKNGVFTSLPGASQVNGIFVK
;
A
#
# COMPACT_ATOMS: atom_id res chain seq x y z
N MET A 1 35.61 69.73 -9.86
CA MET A 1 35.88 68.41 -10.48
C MET A 1 35.09 67.42 -9.66
N PRO A 2 34.27 66.53 -10.26
CA PRO A 2 33.38 65.68 -9.48
C PRO A 2 34.14 64.83 -8.45
N THR A 3 33.52 64.59 -7.31
CA THR A 3 34.02 63.65 -6.30
C THR A 3 32.93 62.63 -5.95
N ILE A 4 33.34 61.41 -5.62
CA ILE A 4 32.43 60.38 -5.08
C ILE A 4 32.81 60.17 -3.62
N THR A 5 31.91 60.51 -2.71
CA THR A 5 32.09 60.35 -1.27
C THR A 5 31.65 58.97 -0.82
N SER A 6 30.54 58.44 -1.35
CA SER A 6 30.04 57.11 -0.99
C SER A 6 29.19 56.47 -2.09
N ILE A 7 29.10 55.14 -2.03
CA ILE A 7 28.22 54.32 -2.86
C ILE A 7 27.45 53.39 -1.92
N THR A 8 26.12 53.34 -2.03
CA THR A 8 25.28 52.52 -1.16
C THR A 8 24.14 51.88 -1.94
N PRO A 9 23.99 50.54 -1.90
CA PRO A 9 24.91 49.56 -1.30
C PRO A 9 26.23 49.44 -2.08
N LEU A 10 27.28 48.88 -1.46
CA LEU A 10 28.57 48.59 -2.11
C LEU A 10 28.60 47.20 -2.79
N SER A 11 27.50 46.46 -2.70
CA SER A 11 27.30 45.20 -3.38
C SER A 11 25.84 45.02 -3.77
N GLY A 12 25.59 44.23 -4.81
CA GLY A 12 24.24 43.96 -5.27
C GLY A 12 24.23 43.10 -6.52
N VAL A 13 23.04 42.61 -6.86
CA VAL A 13 22.79 41.88 -8.11
C VAL A 13 22.65 42.85 -9.29
N ALA A 14 22.72 42.34 -10.52
CA ALA A 14 22.30 43.08 -11.70
C ALA A 14 20.88 43.67 -11.50
N GLY A 15 20.70 44.94 -11.86
CA GLY A 15 19.44 45.67 -11.66
C GLY A 15 19.26 46.29 -10.27
N ALA A 16 20.20 46.11 -9.33
CA ALA A 16 20.14 46.75 -8.02
C ALA A 16 20.13 48.28 -8.16
N THR A 17 19.30 48.95 -7.35
CA THR A 17 19.35 50.41 -7.22
C THR A 17 20.52 50.80 -6.34
N VAL A 18 21.38 51.69 -6.84
CA VAL A 18 22.60 52.14 -6.19
C VAL A 18 22.57 53.66 -6.09
N THR A 19 22.80 54.19 -4.89
CA THR A 19 22.94 55.62 -4.66
C THR A 19 24.41 55.99 -4.57
N ILE A 20 24.83 56.98 -5.36
CA ILE A 20 26.17 57.53 -5.39
C ILE A 20 26.11 58.94 -4.84
N THR A 21 26.75 59.18 -3.70
CA THR A 21 26.83 60.50 -3.06
C THR A 21 28.17 61.15 -3.35
N GLY A 22 28.19 62.45 -3.60
CA GLY A 22 29.40 63.17 -3.99
C GLY A 22 29.21 64.67 -4.12
N THR A 23 30.08 65.31 -4.90
CA THR A 23 30.01 66.74 -5.23
C THR A 23 30.26 66.99 -6.72
N ASP A 24 29.84 68.15 -7.22
CA ASP A 24 29.97 68.60 -8.61
C ASP A 24 29.40 67.62 -9.66
N PHE A 25 28.34 66.89 -9.32
CA PHE A 25 27.56 66.13 -10.30
C PHE A 25 26.69 67.06 -11.15
N GLY A 26 26.34 66.61 -12.36
CA GLY A 26 25.36 67.31 -13.19
C GLY A 26 23.98 67.29 -12.54
N ALA A 27 23.22 68.39 -12.63
CA ALA A 27 21.90 68.49 -12.02
C ALA A 27 20.84 67.62 -12.72
N THR A 28 21.11 67.15 -13.93
CA THR A 28 20.23 66.25 -14.69
C THR A 28 20.93 64.94 -15.04
N ALA A 29 20.16 63.86 -15.26
CA ALA A 29 20.74 62.57 -15.62
C ALA A 29 21.60 62.64 -16.91
N ALA A 30 21.19 63.47 -17.88
CA ALA A 30 21.90 63.63 -19.16
C ALA A 30 23.28 64.30 -19.03
N ASP A 31 23.52 65.04 -17.94
CA ASP A 31 24.81 65.70 -17.66
C ASP A 31 25.84 64.77 -17.00
N ASN A 32 25.47 63.52 -16.73
CA ASN A 32 26.28 62.55 -16.03
C ASN A 32 26.42 61.26 -16.86
N THR A 33 27.57 60.60 -16.75
CA THR A 33 27.75 59.23 -17.21
C THR A 33 28.28 58.41 -16.04
N VAL A 34 27.53 57.40 -15.63
CA VAL A 34 27.95 56.46 -14.58
C VAL A 34 28.33 55.13 -15.22
N LYS A 35 29.48 54.57 -14.81
CA LYS A 35 29.93 53.25 -15.27
C LYS A 35 30.32 52.35 -14.11
N PHE A 36 29.96 51.08 -14.18
CA PHE A 36 30.39 50.03 -13.26
C PHE A 36 31.42 49.16 -14.00
N ASN A 37 32.68 49.23 -13.58
CA ASN A 37 33.80 48.57 -14.25
C ASN A 37 33.82 48.81 -15.78
N GLY A 38 33.52 50.04 -16.20
CA GLY A 38 33.46 50.42 -17.62
C GLY A 38 32.11 50.22 -18.31
N THR A 39 31.19 49.42 -17.75
CA THR A 39 29.83 49.23 -18.31
C THR A 39 28.90 50.38 -17.91
N PRO A 40 28.27 51.10 -18.85
CA PRO A 40 27.34 52.19 -18.54
C PRO A 40 26.13 51.74 -17.71
N ALA A 41 25.76 52.53 -16.71
CA ALA A 41 24.57 52.36 -15.89
C ALA A 41 23.46 53.33 -16.30
N ASN A 42 22.20 52.94 -16.09
CA ASN A 42 21.06 53.85 -16.24
C ASN A 42 20.93 54.74 -15.01
N ILE A 43 20.83 56.06 -15.21
CA ILE A 43 20.67 57.05 -14.14
C ILE A 43 19.18 57.37 -14.01
N THR A 44 18.57 57.07 -12.87
CA THR A 44 17.14 57.28 -12.62
C THR A 44 16.83 58.60 -11.93
N SER A 45 17.79 59.16 -11.18
CA SER A 45 17.70 60.52 -10.66
C SER A 45 19.09 61.14 -10.50
N ALA A 46 19.15 62.46 -10.62
CA ALA A 46 20.38 63.22 -10.48
C ALA A 46 20.15 64.53 -9.73
N THR A 47 21.11 64.89 -8.90
CA THR A 47 21.29 66.19 -8.26
C THR A 47 22.78 66.49 -8.26
N THR A 48 23.18 67.70 -7.87
CA THR A 48 24.61 68.09 -7.82
C THR A 48 25.44 67.31 -6.79
N SER A 49 24.79 66.55 -5.89
CA SER A 49 25.47 65.77 -4.83
C SER A 49 25.01 64.32 -4.70
N SER A 50 24.07 63.86 -5.51
CA SER A 50 23.55 62.49 -5.45
C SER A 50 23.06 62.03 -6.82
N LEU A 51 23.48 60.83 -7.22
CA LEU A 51 22.94 60.10 -8.37
C LEU A 51 22.31 58.80 -7.88
N VAL A 52 21.11 58.49 -8.34
CA VAL A 52 20.52 57.15 -8.20
C VAL A 52 20.62 56.46 -9.54
N VAL A 53 21.21 55.27 -9.55
CA VAL A 53 21.48 54.49 -10.76
C VAL A 53 21.02 53.05 -10.60
N VAL A 54 20.81 52.38 -11.72
CA VAL A 54 20.55 50.94 -11.78
C VAL A 54 21.82 50.22 -12.21
N ALA A 55 22.31 49.29 -11.38
CA ALA A 55 23.47 48.47 -11.68
C ALA A 55 23.25 47.71 -13.01
N PRO A 56 24.11 47.89 -14.03
CA PRO A 56 23.86 47.33 -15.36
C PRO A 56 23.81 45.80 -15.36
N ALA A 57 22.98 45.24 -16.26
CA ALA A 57 22.78 43.80 -16.40
C ALA A 57 24.06 43.04 -16.82
N SER A 58 24.90 43.67 -17.63
CA SER A 58 26.21 43.18 -18.06
C SER A 58 27.37 43.85 -17.30
N GLY A 59 27.11 44.41 -16.13
CA GLY A 59 28.17 44.95 -15.27
C GLY A 59 29.01 43.84 -14.63
N ALA A 60 30.19 44.22 -14.18
CA ALA A 60 31.13 43.34 -13.49
C ALA A 60 31.64 44.01 -12.23
N THR A 61 32.11 43.21 -11.26
CA THR A 61 32.76 43.74 -10.05
C THR A 61 33.95 44.62 -10.44
N GLY A 62 33.98 45.84 -9.91
CA GLY A 62 35.03 46.80 -10.21
C GLY A 62 34.65 48.23 -9.82
N PRO A 63 35.52 49.20 -10.15
CA PRO A 63 35.32 50.59 -9.75
C PRO A 63 34.07 51.18 -10.40
N VAL A 64 33.36 52.02 -9.64
CA VAL A 64 32.29 52.86 -10.18
C VAL A 64 32.87 54.22 -10.53
N THR A 65 32.59 54.73 -11.74
CA THR A 65 33.02 56.07 -12.15
C THR A 65 31.84 56.96 -12.46
N VAL A 66 31.99 58.25 -12.20
CA VAL A 66 31.04 59.30 -12.58
C VAL A 66 31.80 60.32 -13.42
N THR A 67 31.41 60.46 -14.68
CA THR A 67 31.93 61.48 -15.59
C THR A 67 30.92 62.60 -15.74
N THR A 68 31.38 63.84 -15.56
CA THR A 68 30.64 65.07 -15.84
C THR A 68 31.44 65.93 -16.81
N LYS A 69 30.90 67.09 -17.23
CA LYS A 69 31.67 68.08 -18.00
C LYS A 69 32.94 68.56 -17.28
N GLY A 70 32.98 68.45 -15.94
CA GLY A 70 34.09 68.90 -15.10
C GLY A 70 35.17 67.84 -14.83
N GLY A 71 35.07 66.65 -15.44
CA GLY A 71 36.04 65.55 -15.28
C GLY A 71 35.40 64.23 -14.88
N THR A 72 36.24 63.25 -14.50
CA THR A 72 35.80 61.92 -14.05
C THR A 72 36.23 61.68 -12.62
N ALA A 73 35.27 61.32 -11.76
CA ALA A 73 35.51 60.82 -10.42
C ALA A 73 35.62 59.29 -10.44
N ASN A 74 36.59 58.74 -9.71
CA ASN A 74 36.69 57.31 -9.44
C ASN A 74 36.17 57.03 -8.03
N GLY A 75 35.18 56.14 -7.94
CA GLY A 75 34.58 55.68 -6.69
C GLY A 75 35.15 54.34 -6.25
N PRO A 76 34.67 53.81 -5.11
CA PRO A 76 35.06 52.49 -4.63
C PRO A 76 34.60 51.37 -5.58
N VAL A 77 35.11 50.16 -5.34
CA VAL A 77 34.68 48.94 -6.03
C VAL A 77 33.26 48.59 -5.61
N PHE A 78 32.37 48.40 -6.58
CA PHE A 78 31.07 47.77 -6.36
C PHE A 78 31.17 46.27 -6.66
N THR A 79 30.71 45.43 -5.71
CA THR A 79 30.75 43.97 -5.86
C THR A 79 29.45 43.44 -6.43
N TYR A 80 29.51 42.87 -7.64
CA TYR A 80 28.40 42.14 -8.22
C TYR A 80 28.23 40.80 -7.52
N ILE A 81 27.04 40.60 -6.94
CA ILE A 81 26.65 39.32 -6.33
C ILE A 81 26.14 38.42 -7.45
N VAL A 82 26.82 37.29 -7.65
CA VAL A 82 26.36 36.24 -8.58
C VAL A 82 25.32 35.39 -7.85
N VAL A 83 24.10 35.33 -8.39
CA VAL A 83 23.05 34.43 -7.92
C VAL A 83 23.13 33.16 -8.75
N PRO A 84 23.50 32.00 -8.17
CA PRO A 84 23.50 30.74 -8.90
C PRO A 84 22.08 30.43 -9.41
N PRO A 85 21.93 29.88 -10.62
CA PRO A 85 20.63 29.46 -11.11
C PRO A 85 20.05 28.31 -10.26
N PRO A 86 18.71 28.21 -10.15
CA PRO A 86 18.08 27.07 -9.48
C PRO A 86 18.39 25.77 -10.24
N PRO A 87 18.22 24.61 -9.58
CA PRO A 87 18.36 23.33 -10.26
C PRO A 87 17.37 23.22 -11.43
N THR A 88 17.68 22.32 -12.37
CA THR A 88 16.75 21.87 -13.42
C THR A 88 16.71 20.36 -13.44
N ILE A 89 15.58 19.77 -13.86
CA ILE A 89 15.45 18.32 -14.05
C ILE A 89 15.02 18.09 -15.50
N THR A 90 15.84 17.38 -16.26
CA THR A 90 15.59 17.06 -17.67
C THR A 90 15.00 15.67 -17.85
N SER A 91 15.42 14.70 -17.04
CA SER A 91 14.85 13.34 -17.08
C SER A 91 15.02 12.59 -15.76
N ILE A 92 14.20 11.55 -15.60
CA ILE A 92 14.31 10.55 -14.55
C ILE A 92 14.36 9.16 -15.19
N THR A 93 15.19 8.25 -14.68
CA THR A 93 15.27 6.89 -15.20
C THR A 93 15.62 5.90 -14.10
N PRO A 94 14.81 4.84 -13.89
CA PRO A 94 13.51 4.62 -14.54
C PRO A 94 12.47 5.69 -14.14
N ASP A 95 11.43 5.87 -14.96
CA ASP A 95 10.28 6.75 -14.68
C ASP A 95 9.17 6.05 -13.89
N SER A 96 9.39 4.78 -13.53
CA SER A 96 8.45 3.97 -12.77
C SER A 96 9.15 2.90 -11.93
N GLY A 97 8.47 2.46 -10.87
CA GLY A 97 8.82 1.28 -10.08
C GLY A 97 8.51 1.45 -8.59
N SER A 98 9.04 0.55 -7.76
CA SER A 98 8.60 0.39 -6.37
C SER A 98 9.44 1.14 -5.35
N ALA A 99 9.06 1.01 -4.08
CA ALA A 99 9.86 1.45 -2.93
C ALA A 99 11.33 1.02 -3.06
N GLY A 100 12.25 1.95 -2.80
CA GLY A 100 13.68 1.66 -2.70
C GLY A 100 14.40 1.37 -4.02
N ILE A 101 13.75 1.46 -5.17
CA ILE A 101 14.50 1.37 -6.44
C ILE A 101 15.46 2.54 -6.56
N THR A 102 16.59 2.33 -7.25
CA THR A 102 17.49 3.43 -7.61
C THR A 102 16.94 4.16 -8.83
N VAL A 103 16.79 5.49 -8.70
CA VAL A 103 16.38 6.39 -9.79
C VAL A 103 17.52 7.37 -10.07
N THR A 104 17.88 7.50 -11.34
CA THR A 104 18.82 8.50 -11.84
C THR A 104 18.04 9.73 -12.28
N ILE A 105 18.38 10.90 -11.73
CA ILE A 105 17.79 12.19 -12.08
C ILE A 105 18.85 12.99 -12.84
N ASN A 106 18.59 13.31 -14.10
CA ASN A 106 19.47 14.16 -14.92
C ASN A 106 18.96 15.59 -14.93
N GLY A 107 19.88 16.55 -15.02
CA GLY A 107 19.57 17.96 -14.95
C GLY A 107 20.80 18.85 -14.98
N ALA A 108 20.68 20.02 -14.37
CA ALA A 108 21.78 20.96 -14.17
C ALA A 108 21.64 21.69 -12.82
N HIS A 109 22.75 22.24 -12.34
CA HIS A 109 22.84 23.05 -11.12
C HIS A 109 22.44 22.31 -9.84
N PHE A 110 22.62 20.99 -9.82
CA PHE A 110 22.60 20.23 -8.58
C PHE A 110 23.87 20.53 -7.76
N LYS A 111 23.78 20.36 -6.45
CA LYS A 111 24.95 20.47 -5.58
C LYS A 111 25.75 19.17 -5.62
N THR A 112 27.07 19.24 -5.54
CA THR A 112 27.93 18.04 -5.54
C THR A 112 27.94 17.30 -4.21
N THR A 113 27.47 17.94 -3.14
CA THR A 113 27.25 17.31 -1.83
C THR A 113 25.82 16.77 -1.78
N THR A 114 25.66 15.50 -1.42
CA THR A 114 24.35 14.83 -1.39
C THR A 114 23.36 15.51 -0.43
N THR A 115 23.81 15.95 0.74
CA THR A 115 22.99 16.62 1.77
C THR A 115 22.47 17.99 1.36
N ASP A 116 23.07 18.62 0.35
CA ASP A 116 22.66 19.94 -0.16
C ASP A 116 21.57 19.83 -1.24
N ASN A 117 21.13 18.60 -1.55
CA ASN A 117 20.04 18.32 -2.47
C ASN A 117 18.91 17.60 -1.71
N THR A 118 17.76 18.24 -1.57
CA THR A 118 16.54 17.59 -1.07
C THR A 118 15.72 17.09 -2.25
N VAL A 119 15.61 15.77 -2.39
CA VAL A 119 14.80 15.14 -3.44
C VAL A 119 13.50 14.61 -2.87
N LYS A 120 12.38 14.87 -3.54
CA LYS A 120 11.06 14.34 -3.15
C LYS A 120 10.32 13.74 -4.34
N PHE A 121 9.59 12.67 -4.09
CA PHE A 121 8.66 12.03 -5.03
C PHE A 121 7.24 12.31 -4.53
N ASN A 122 6.49 13.13 -5.28
CA ASN A 122 5.16 13.60 -4.89
C ASN A 122 5.10 14.11 -3.43
N GLY A 123 6.09 14.89 -3.02
CA GLY A 123 6.21 15.44 -1.67
C GLY A 123 6.89 14.53 -0.63
N THR A 124 7.11 13.24 -0.91
CA THR A 124 7.77 12.30 0.02
C THR A 124 9.28 12.30 -0.20
N ALA A 125 10.08 12.53 0.85
CA ALA A 125 11.54 12.64 0.75
C ALA A 125 12.22 11.33 0.37
N ALA A 126 13.12 11.40 -0.62
CA ALA A 126 13.97 10.31 -1.09
C ALA A 126 15.38 10.43 -0.50
N THR A 127 16.13 9.32 -0.51
CA THR A 127 17.54 9.31 -0.07
C THR A 127 18.45 9.54 -1.26
N VAL A 128 19.28 10.59 -1.23
CA VAL A 128 20.29 10.85 -2.26
C VAL A 128 21.54 10.01 -2.01
N GLN A 129 21.91 9.16 -2.97
CA GLN A 129 23.08 8.27 -2.88
C GLN A 129 24.33 8.91 -3.47
N THR A 130 24.23 9.50 -4.67
CA THR A 130 25.34 10.21 -5.31
C THR A 130 24.86 11.52 -5.92
N ALA A 131 25.77 12.50 -6.00
CA ALA A 131 25.47 13.81 -6.54
C ALA A 131 26.63 14.36 -7.38
N THR A 132 26.31 14.81 -8.59
CA THR A 132 27.16 15.66 -9.44
C THR A 132 26.36 16.89 -9.83
N ALA A 133 26.98 17.86 -10.49
CA ALA A 133 26.27 19.06 -10.96
C ALA A 133 25.14 18.79 -11.97
N THR A 134 25.12 17.59 -12.58
CA THR A 134 24.18 17.22 -13.65
C THR A 134 23.40 15.94 -13.40
N THR A 135 23.77 15.15 -12.37
CA THR A 135 23.16 13.86 -12.10
C THR A 135 23.05 13.61 -10.60
N LEU A 136 21.87 13.18 -10.16
CA LEU A 136 21.67 12.58 -8.84
C LEU A 136 21.28 11.12 -9.02
N THR A 137 21.80 10.23 -8.16
CA THR A 137 21.18 8.92 -7.97
C THR A 137 20.49 8.89 -6.61
N VAL A 138 19.25 8.43 -6.57
CA VAL A 138 18.43 8.44 -5.35
C VAL A 138 17.74 7.10 -5.16
N LEU A 139 17.44 6.73 -3.92
CA LEU A 139 16.50 5.65 -3.61
C LEU A 139 15.09 6.24 -3.52
N ALA A 140 14.16 5.72 -4.32
CA ALA A 140 12.75 6.09 -4.21
C ALA A 140 12.25 5.85 -2.77
N PRO A 141 11.44 6.77 -2.20
CA PRO A 141 10.98 6.67 -0.82
C PRO A 141 10.21 5.37 -0.58
N THR A 142 10.16 4.87 0.66
CA THR A 142 9.44 3.62 0.99
C THR A 142 7.92 3.74 0.94
N SER A 143 7.38 4.95 1.16
CA SER A 143 5.94 5.26 1.17
C SER A 143 5.55 6.28 0.09
N GLY A 144 6.22 6.24 -1.07
CA GLY A 144 5.93 7.16 -2.17
C GLY A 144 4.58 6.94 -2.84
N THR A 145 4.10 7.96 -3.54
CA THR A 145 2.93 7.91 -4.43
C THR A 145 3.30 8.46 -5.80
N THR A 146 2.54 8.10 -6.83
CA THR A 146 2.75 8.61 -8.19
C THR A 146 2.59 10.13 -8.23
N GLY A 147 3.58 10.81 -8.80
CA GLY A 147 3.57 12.26 -8.96
C GLY A 147 4.93 12.83 -9.36
N ALA A 148 5.03 14.15 -9.41
CA ALA A 148 6.24 14.83 -9.86
C ALA A 148 7.43 14.59 -8.91
N VAL A 149 8.63 14.47 -9.50
CA VAL A 149 9.89 14.47 -8.74
C VAL A 149 10.39 15.91 -8.60
N THR A 150 10.73 16.34 -7.39
CA THR A 150 11.28 17.67 -7.12
C THR A 150 12.69 17.58 -6.56
N VAL A 151 13.56 18.52 -6.94
CA VAL A 151 14.90 18.70 -6.37
C VAL A 151 14.99 20.12 -5.84
N THR A 152 15.25 20.27 -4.55
CA THR A 152 15.48 21.57 -3.89
C THR A 152 16.94 21.69 -3.47
N THR A 153 17.58 22.80 -3.82
CA THR A 153 18.90 23.21 -3.33
C THR A 153 18.79 24.55 -2.60
N GLY A 154 19.89 25.05 -2.05
CA GLY A 154 19.96 26.42 -1.52
C GLY A 154 19.67 27.52 -2.56
N ASP A 155 19.70 27.19 -3.86
CA ASP A 155 19.51 28.15 -4.96
C ASP A 155 18.09 28.12 -5.55
N GLY A 156 17.22 27.21 -5.09
CA GLY A 156 15.83 27.10 -5.54
C GLY A 156 15.33 25.67 -5.68
N THR A 157 14.18 25.50 -6.35
CA THR A 157 13.53 24.19 -6.55
C THR A 157 13.21 23.94 -8.01
N ALA A 158 13.53 22.74 -8.48
CA ALA A 158 13.11 22.20 -9.77
C ALA A 158 11.94 21.24 -9.57
N THR A 159 10.97 21.28 -10.48
CA THR A 159 9.95 20.24 -10.63
C THR A 159 10.21 19.52 -11.95
N GLY A 160 10.38 18.20 -11.88
CA GLY A 160 10.70 17.34 -13.00
C GLY A 160 9.49 16.52 -13.46
N PRO A 161 9.74 15.48 -14.29
CA PRO A 161 8.71 14.55 -14.74
C PRO A 161 8.01 13.80 -13.59
N VAL A 162 6.88 13.17 -13.93
CA VAL A 162 6.15 12.28 -13.03
C VAL A 162 6.87 10.95 -12.92
N PHE A 163 7.11 10.50 -11.69
CA PHE A 163 7.49 9.12 -11.40
C PHE A 163 6.23 8.30 -11.09
N THR A 164 6.06 7.17 -11.75
CA THR A 164 4.94 6.25 -11.50
C THR A 164 5.34 5.24 -10.43
N TYR A 165 4.78 5.41 -9.24
CA TYR A 165 5.03 4.50 -8.14
C TYR A 165 4.22 3.21 -8.33
N VAL A 166 4.93 2.09 -8.45
CA VAL A 166 4.32 0.76 -8.66
C VAL A 166 4.30 0.04 -7.32
N THR A 167 3.10 -0.22 -6.80
CA THR A 167 2.91 -1.11 -5.67
C THR A 167 3.19 -2.54 -6.11
N VAL A 168 4.22 -3.16 -5.54
CA VAL A 168 4.47 -4.60 -5.68
C VAL A 168 3.61 -5.27 -4.63
N THR A 169 2.47 -5.82 -5.05
CA THR A 169 1.62 -6.62 -4.18
C THR A 169 2.15 -8.04 -4.16
N ASP A 170 2.54 -8.52 -2.98
CA ASP A 170 2.91 -9.91 -2.80
C ASP A 170 1.65 -10.75 -2.61
N VAL A 171 1.46 -11.75 -3.47
CA VAL A 171 0.37 -12.73 -3.40
C VAL A 171 0.89 -14.01 -2.77
N TYR A 172 0.26 -14.42 -1.68
CA TYR A 172 0.52 -15.67 -0.98
C TYR A 172 -0.67 -16.59 -1.11
N VAL A 173 -0.46 -17.81 -1.62
CA VAL A 173 -1.52 -18.83 -1.73
C VAL A 173 -1.06 -20.08 -0.99
N VAL A 174 -1.91 -20.70 -0.18
CA VAL A 174 -1.61 -21.95 0.52
C VAL A 174 -2.46 -23.09 -0.01
N GLY A 175 -1.90 -24.29 -0.07
CA GLY A 175 -2.58 -25.45 -0.62
C GLY A 175 -1.74 -26.72 -0.64
N THR A 176 -2.14 -27.64 -1.51
CA THR A 176 -1.47 -28.92 -1.72
C THR A 176 -0.76 -28.94 -3.07
N SER A 177 0.41 -29.56 -3.08
CA SER A 177 1.25 -29.77 -4.25
C SER A 177 1.51 -31.26 -4.47
N ASN A 178 2.22 -31.57 -5.54
CA ASN A 178 2.71 -32.91 -5.84
C ASN A 178 3.70 -33.50 -4.82
N THR A 179 4.22 -32.71 -3.87
CA THR A 179 5.18 -33.17 -2.84
C THR A 179 4.67 -33.01 -1.41
N GLY A 180 3.39 -32.70 -1.22
CA GLY A 180 2.78 -32.42 0.08
C GLY A 180 2.17 -31.02 0.15
N HIS A 181 2.04 -30.46 1.35
CA HIS A 181 1.47 -29.14 1.55
C HIS A 181 2.51 -28.03 1.35
N SER A 182 2.09 -26.92 0.75
CA SER A 182 3.00 -25.85 0.33
C SER A 182 2.28 -24.50 0.37
N TYR A 183 3.04 -23.43 0.30
CA TYR A 183 2.52 -22.12 -0.10
C TYR A 183 3.33 -21.56 -1.27
N TRP A 184 2.72 -20.67 -2.05
CA TRP A 184 3.34 -19.98 -3.16
C TRP A 184 3.36 -18.49 -2.88
N LYS A 185 4.54 -17.86 -2.99
CA LYS A 185 4.70 -16.41 -3.00
C LYS A 185 4.95 -15.96 -4.43
N ASN A 186 4.01 -15.23 -5.04
CA ASN A 186 4.09 -14.77 -6.43
C ASN A 186 4.42 -15.92 -7.41
N GLY A 187 3.82 -17.09 -7.20
CA GLY A 187 4.08 -18.30 -8.01
C GLY A 187 5.32 -19.10 -7.61
N VAL A 188 6.18 -18.58 -6.74
CA VAL A 188 7.35 -19.31 -6.21
C VAL A 188 6.92 -20.18 -5.04
N LYS A 189 7.03 -21.51 -5.22
CA LYS A 189 6.63 -22.53 -4.25
C LYS A 189 7.59 -22.59 -3.05
N THR A 190 7.06 -22.83 -1.86
CA THR A 190 7.78 -23.21 -0.64
C THR A 190 7.04 -24.37 0.02
N ASP A 191 7.75 -25.47 0.30
CA ASP A 191 7.17 -26.64 0.96
C ASP A 191 7.01 -26.41 2.47
N LEU A 192 5.88 -26.86 3.01
CA LEU A 192 5.64 -26.90 4.45
C LEU A 192 6.22 -28.19 5.04
N PRO A 193 6.44 -28.25 6.37
CA PRO A 193 7.01 -29.43 6.99
C PRO A 193 6.12 -30.66 6.82
N ALA A 194 6.74 -31.85 6.79
CA ALA A 194 6.05 -33.12 6.57
C ALA A 194 5.01 -33.48 7.66
N ASN A 195 5.05 -32.84 8.83
CA ASN A 195 4.04 -33.03 9.87
C ASN A 195 2.74 -32.28 9.55
N CYS A 196 2.72 -31.38 8.58
CA CYS A 196 1.49 -30.76 8.09
C CYS A 196 0.71 -31.78 7.25
N VAL A 197 -0.53 -32.08 7.63
CA VAL A 197 -1.39 -33.03 6.88
C VAL A 197 -2.64 -32.37 6.30
N GLN A 198 -2.96 -31.15 6.72
CA GLN A 198 -3.99 -30.31 6.12
C GLN A 198 -3.63 -28.83 6.29
N VAL A 199 -3.93 -28.00 5.30
CA VAL A 199 -3.77 -26.53 5.33
C VAL A 199 -5.07 -25.84 4.94
N ARG A 200 -5.42 -24.74 5.60
CA ARG A 200 -6.69 -24.02 5.37
C ARG A 200 -6.52 -22.52 5.23
N GLY A 201 -5.77 -21.89 6.14
CA GLY A 201 -5.60 -20.43 6.16
C GLY A 201 -4.15 -20.01 6.01
N ILE A 202 -3.91 -18.82 5.46
CA ILE A 202 -2.60 -18.19 5.38
C ILE A 202 -2.71 -16.71 5.76
N PHE A 203 -1.70 -16.20 6.46
CA PHE A 203 -1.55 -14.79 6.79
C PHE A 203 -0.06 -14.43 6.78
N VAL A 204 0.27 -13.18 6.44
CA VAL A 204 1.66 -12.72 6.45
C VAL A 204 1.78 -11.41 7.20
N ALA A 205 2.65 -11.39 8.23
CA ALA A 205 2.95 -10.19 9.02
C ALA A 205 4.46 -9.88 8.93
N GLY A 206 4.80 -8.70 8.40
CA GLY A 206 6.20 -8.38 8.12
C GLY A 206 6.80 -9.40 7.14
N THR A 207 7.86 -10.11 7.55
CA THR A 207 8.47 -11.20 6.78
C THR A 207 7.93 -12.58 7.14
N ASP A 208 7.14 -12.69 8.20
CA ASP A 208 6.70 -13.96 8.76
C ASP A 208 5.43 -14.47 8.04
N VAL A 209 5.48 -15.72 7.59
CA VAL A 209 4.36 -16.44 6.97
C VAL A 209 3.74 -17.37 8.00
N TYR A 210 2.42 -17.26 8.17
CA TYR A 210 1.62 -18.05 9.09
C TYR A 210 0.65 -18.91 8.29
N VAL A 211 0.63 -20.20 8.57
CA VAL A 211 -0.30 -21.15 7.95
C VAL A 211 -1.10 -21.85 9.04
N ALA A 212 -2.42 -21.93 8.91
CA ALA A 212 -3.30 -22.69 9.79
C ALA A 212 -3.70 -24.03 9.16
N GLY A 213 -3.78 -25.08 9.98
CA GLY A 213 -4.18 -26.41 9.53
C GLY A 213 -4.21 -27.48 10.62
N THR A 214 -3.88 -28.71 10.23
CA THR A 214 -3.87 -29.89 11.12
C THR A 214 -2.55 -30.63 10.96
N ASP A 215 -1.97 -31.06 12.09
CA ASP A 215 -0.74 -31.86 12.09
C ASP A 215 -0.99 -33.37 11.99
N ASN A 216 0.07 -34.15 11.80
CA ASN A 216 0.01 -35.60 11.63
C ASN A 216 -0.46 -36.37 12.87
N ALA A 217 -0.61 -35.71 14.03
CA ALA A 217 -1.25 -36.26 15.22
C ALA A 217 -2.71 -35.80 15.36
N SER A 218 -3.29 -35.24 14.29
CA SER A 218 -4.66 -34.71 14.22
C SER A 218 -4.92 -33.57 15.19
N ASN A 219 -3.89 -32.80 15.56
CA ASN A 219 -4.09 -31.60 16.38
C ASN A 219 -4.27 -30.36 15.50
N PRO A 220 -5.05 -29.36 15.97
CA PRO A 220 -5.08 -28.05 15.33
C PRO A 220 -3.71 -27.39 15.52
N THR A 221 -3.11 -26.91 14.44
CA THR A 221 -1.74 -26.37 14.46
C THR A 221 -1.64 -25.17 13.55
N TYR A 222 -0.84 -24.18 13.94
CA TYR A 222 -0.35 -23.16 13.01
C TYR A 222 1.16 -23.25 12.85
N TRP A 223 1.66 -22.97 11.65
CA TRP A 223 3.09 -22.92 11.36
C TRP A 223 3.50 -21.49 11.13
N LYS A 224 4.50 -21.01 11.87
CA LYS A 224 5.19 -19.74 11.63
C LYS A 224 6.51 -20.03 10.92
N ASN A 225 6.64 -19.66 9.65
CA ASN A 225 7.81 -19.95 8.82
C ASN A 225 8.22 -21.44 8.86
N GLY A 226 7.23 -22.34 8.84
CA GLY A 226 7.45 -23.78 8.93
C GLY A 226 7.69 -24.32 10.35
N VAL A 227 7.76 -23.48 11.39
CA VAL A 227 7.81 -23.95 12.78
C VAL A 227 6.40 -24.08 13.32
N GLY A 228 5.97 -25.32 13.59
CA GLY A 228 4.63 -25.63 14.08
C GLY A 228 4.43 -25.29 15.56
N VAL A 229 3.26 -24.75 15.88
CA VAL A 229 2.75 -24.54 17.24
C VAL A 229 1.41 -25.26 17.34
N THR A 230 1.42 -26.37 18.09
CA THR A 230 0.22 -27.17 18.36
C THR A 230 -0.70 -26.41 19.31
N LEU A 231 -1.98 -26.39 18.98
CA LEU A 231 -3.02 -25.69 19.73
C LEU A 231 -3.76 -26.67 20.64
N PRO A 232 -4.02 -26.31 21.91
CA PRO A 232 -4.68 -27.20 22.85
C PRO A 232 -6.15 -27.46 22.45
N MET A 233 -6.56 -28.72 22.54
CA MET A 233 -7.93 -29.18 22.33
C MET A 233 -8.69 -29.32 23.66
N SER A 234 -10.01 -29.58 23.60
CA SER A 234 -10.80 -29.96 24.76
C SER A 234 -10.31 -31.29 25.36
N SER A 235 -10.52 -31.47 26.66
CA SER A 235 -10.20 -32.73 27.33
C SER A 235 -10.96 -33.89 26.67
N GLY A 236 -10.23 -34.93 26.25
CA GLY A 236 -10.80 -36.14 25.63
C GLY A 236 -11.02 -36.06 24.12
N HIS A 237 -10.72 -34.93 23.48
CA HIS A 237 -10.86 -34.76 22.02
C HIS A 237 -9.62 -35.26 21.29
N ASN A 238 -9.81 -35.72 20.04
CA ASN A 238 -8.78 -36.44 19.27
C ASN A 238 -8.71 -36.06 17.77
N ASP A 239 -9.52 -35.13 17.29
CA ASP A 239 -9.40 -34.52 15.95
C ASP A 239 -9.63 -33.02 16.06
N GLY A 240 -8.63 -32.21 15.75
CA GLY A 240 -8.75 -30.75 15.75
C GLY A 240 -8.19 -30.10 14.50
N ARG A 241 -8.82 -28.99 14.13
CA ARG A 241 -8.56 -28.29 12.87
C ARG A 241 -8.46 -26.80 13.10
N ALA A 242 -7.33 -26.22 12.72
CA ALA A 242 -7.21 -24.78 12.56
C ALA A 242 -7.64 -24.38 11.14
N THR A 243 -8.60 -23.47 11.03
CA THR A 243 -9.27 -23.11 9.77
C THR A 243 -8.81 -21.76 9.23
N SER A 244 -8.42 -20.84 10.10
CA SER A 244 -8.03 -19.47 9.74
C SER A 244 -6.99 -18.94 10.72
N VAL A 245 -6.09 -18.09 10.23
CA VAL A 245 -5.09 -17.39 11.04
C VAL A 245 -5.11 -15.90 10.70
N PHE A 246 -4.97 -15.06 11.71
CA PHE A 246 -4.86 -13.62 11.59
C PHE A 246 -3.80 -13.11 12.57
N VAL A 247 -2.98 -12.14 12.17
CA VAL A 247 -1.95 -11.55 13.04
C VAL A 247 -2.22 -10.06 13.21
N SER A 248 -2.34 -9.62 14.47
CA SER A 248 -2.50 -8.21 14.84
C SER A 248 -1.38 -7.79 15.78
N GLY A 249 -0.47 -6.94 15.29
CA GLY A 249 0.76 -6.60 16.03
C GLY A 249 1.60 -7.86 16.29
N SER A 250 1.84 -8.17 17.56
CA SER A 250 2.54 -9.39 17.99
C SER A 250 1.62 -10.58 18.24
N ASP A 251 0.31 -10.38 18.22
CA ASP A 251 -0.67 -11.39 18.61
C ASP A 251 -1.14 -12.20 17.39
N ILE A 252 -1.11 -13.52 17.55
CA ILE A 252 -1.54 -14.51 16.55
C ILE A 252 -2.88 -15.07 17.00
N TYR A 253 -3.90 -14.90 16.18
CA TYR A 253 -5.24 -15.41 16.41
C TYR A 253 -5.51 -16.54 15.41
N VAL A 254 -6.06 -17.63 15.90
CA VAL A 254 -6.39 -18.80 15.09
C VAL A 254 -7.83 -19.21 15.40
N ALA A 255 -8.67 -19.34 14.38
CA ALA A 255 -9.98 -19.97 14.49
C ALA A 255 -9.88 -21.45 14.13
N GLY A 256 -10.77 -22.25 14.71
CA GLY A 256 -10.93 -23.65 14.37
C GLY A 256 -11.91 -24.37 15.27
N TYR A 257 -11.77 -25.68 15.34
CA TYR A 257 -12.63 -26.52 16.16
C TYR A 257 -11.91 -27.81 16.52
N ASP A 258 -12.39 -28.49 17.55
CA ASP A 258 -11.91 -29.80 17.96
C ASP A 258 -13.08 -30.76 18.26
N MET A 259 -12.88 -32.04 17.99
CA MET A 259 -13.92 -33.07 17.98
C MET A 259 -13.51 -34.27 18.82
N ILE A 260 -14.52 -34.91 19.41
CA ILE A 260 -14.41 -36.28 19.91
C ILE A 260 -14.99 -37.25 18.88
N ASN A 261 -14.16 -38.18 18.42
CA ASN A 261 -14.51 -39.24 17.47
C ASN A 261 -15.23 -38.74 16.21
N GLY A 262 -14.91 -37.53 15.75
CA GLY A 262 -15.46 -36.92 14.53
C GLY A 262 -16.94 -36.54 14.57
N ALA A 263 -17.60 -36.60 15.74
CA ALA A 263 -19.06 -36.39 15.83
C ALA A 263 -19.46 -35.10 16.56
N TYR A 264 -18.75 -34.71 17.62
CA TYR A 264 -19.10 -33.53 18.43
C TYR A 264 -18.01 -32.47 18.33
N ALA A 265 -18.21 -31.49 17.45
CA ALA A 265 -17.29 -30.37 17.27
C ALA A 265 -17.52 -29.27 18.30
N VAL A 266 -16.44 -28.78 18.88
CA VAL A 266 -16.42 -27.63 19.78
C VAL A 266 -15.76 -26.45 19.06
N PRO A 267 -16.44 -25.30 18.94
CA PRO A 267 -15.88 -24.12 18.31
C PRO A 267 -14.75 -23.55 19.16
N ARG A 268 -13.65 -23.15 18.53
CA ARG A 268 -12.44 -22.67 19.20
C ARG A 268 -11.87 -21.42 18.55
N CYS A 269 -11.30 -20.58 19.39
CA CYS A 269 -10.36 -19.55 18.99
C CYS A 269 -9.14 -19.60 19.92
N TRP A 270 -7.95 -19.46 19.36
CA TRP A 270 -6.71 -19.39 20.12
C TRP A 270 -6.04 -18.04 19.92
N LYS A 271 -5.33 -17.57 20.94
CA LYS A 271 -4.44 -16.42 20.91
C LYS A 271 -3.06 -16.86 21.38
N ASN A 272 -2.03 -16.69 20.56
CA ASN A 272 -0.64 -17.04 20.87
C ASN A 272 -0.47 -18.47 21.42
N GLY A 273 -1.18 -19.44 20.81
CA GLY A 273 -1.14 -20.84 21.24
C GLY A 273 -2.04 -21.21 22.42
N VAL A 274 -2.75 -20.24 23.02
CA VAL A 274 -3.63 -20.44 24.17
C VAL A 274 -5.09 -20.33 23.76
N ALA A 275 -5.93 -21.27 24.19
CA ALA A 275 -7.37 -21.21 23.90
C ALA A 275 -8.03 -20.02 24.60
N LEU A 276 -8.84 -19.27 23.86
CA LEU A 276 -9.67 -18.20 24.40
C LEU A 276 -10.99 -18.76 24.93
N PRO A 277 -11.58 -18.13 25.97
CA PRO A 277 -12.92 -18.47 26.41
C PRO A 277 -13.94 -18.06 25.33
N MET A 278 -14.85 -18.97 25.01
CA MET A 278 -15.99 -18.72 24.13
C MET A 278 -17.23 -19.34 24.76
N THR A 279 -18.37 -18.65 24.66
CA THR A 279 -19.67 -19.21 25.01
C THR A 279 -20.38 -19.67 23.75
N PHE A 280 -21.07 -20.81 23.83
CA PHE A 280 -21.84 -21.40 22.75
C PHE A 280 -22.89 -22.36 23.33
N SER A 281 -23.88 -22.72 22.51
CA SER A 281 -25.01 -23.54 22.95
C SER A 281 -24.62 -24.98 23.34
N VAL A 282 -24.15 -25.80 22.39
CA VAL A 282 -23.73 -27.19 22.65
C VAL A 282 -22.54 -27.60 21.80
N LEU A 283 -22.69 -27.58 20.47
CA LEU A 283 -21.64 -27.90 19.51
C LEU A 283 -21.52 -26.78 18.48
N GLY A 284 -20.43 -26.76 17.72
CA GLY A 284 -20.22 -25.76 16.70
C GLY A 284 -18.87 -25.87 15.97
N TYR A 285 -18.76 -25.06 14.93
CA TYR A 285 -17.57 -24.91 14.11
C TYR A 285 -17.19 -23.44 14.08
N THR A 286 -15.89 -23.15 14.01
CA THR A 286 -15.44 -21.82 13.59
C THR A 286 -14.57 -21.96 12.35
N HIS A 287 -14.73 -21.01 11.43
CA HIS A 287 -14.15 -21.07 10.09
C HIS A 287 -13.19 -19.92 9.83
N SER A 288 -13.49 -18.72 10.32
CA SER A 288 -12.72 -17.51 10.02
C SER A 288 -12.53 -16.62 11.26
N VAL A 289 -11.37 -16.01 11.38
CA VAL A 289 -11.05 -15.00 12.41
C VAL A 289 -10.61 -13.69 11.77
N TRP A 290 -11.06 -12.59 12.34
CA TRP A 290 -10.63 -11.23 12.00
C TRP A 290 -10.43 -10.42 13.27
N VAL A 291 -9.44 -9.54 13.29
CA VAL A 291 -9.19 -8.64 14.43
C VAL A 291 -9.22 -7.20 13.95
N ASP A 292 -10.01 -6.36 14.62
CA ASP A 292 -10.08 -4.91 14.40
C ASP A 292 -9.85 -4.18 15.72
N GLY A 293 -8.69 -3.51 15.83
CA GLY A 293 -8.23 -2.94 17.10
C GLY A 293 -8.11 -4.01 18.19
N SER A 294 -8.92 -3.88 19.25
CA SER A 294 -8.99 -4.82 20.37
C SER A 294 -10.07 -5.89 20.23
N ASP A 295 -10.94 -5.78 19.22
CA ASP A 295 -12.05 -6.68 19.03
C ASP A 295 -11.66 -7.87 18.15
N VAL A 296 -11.93 -9.08 18.63
CA VAL A 296 -11.74 -10.34 17.92
C VAL A 296 -13.10 -10.83 17.43
N TYR A 297 -13.24 -10.99 16.12
CA TYR A 297 -14.42 -11.49 15.46
C TYR A 297 -14.16 -12.88 14.91
N VAL A 298 -15.02 -13.84 15.24
CA VAL A 298 -14.92 -15.22 14.77
C VAL A 298 -16.24 -15.60 14.11
N ALA A 299 -16.21 -16.08 12.88
CA ALA A 299 -17.39 -16.57 12.17
C ALA A 299 -17.43 -18.10 12.13
N GLY A 300 -18.63 -18.64 12.26
CA GLY A 300 -18.86 -20.08 12.29
C GLY A 300 -20.33 -20.45 12.45
N SER A 301 -20.57 -21.53 13.18
CA SER A 301 -21.91 -21.98 13.53
C SER A 301 -21.94 -22.62 14.91
N GLU A 302 -23.08 -22.51 15.59
CA GLU A 302 -23.37 -23.28 16.79
C GLU A 302 -24.77 -23.88 16.71
N GLY A 303 -25.03 -24.90 17.51
CA GLY A 303 -26.35 -25.51 17.54
C GLY A 303 -26.54 -26.47 18.70
N PRO A 304 -27.77 -27.03 18.83
CA PRO A 304 -28.06 -28.10 19.76
C PRO A 304 -27.31 -29.39 19.40
N ALA A 305 -27.26 -30.36 20.32
CA ALA A 305 -26.70 -31.69 20.04
C ALA A 305 -27.40 -32.41 18.88
N THR A 306 -28.70 -32.14 18.72
CA THR A 306 -29.55 -32.65 17.64
C THR A 306 -30.39 -31.50 17.11
N GLY A 307 -30.22 -31.13 15.85
CA GLY A 307 -30.94 -30.03 15.20
C GLY A 307 -30.07 -29.28 14.21
N ASN A 308 -30.59 -28.17 13.71
CA ASN A 308 -29.92 -27.36 12.71
C ASN A 308 -28.80 -26.51 13.33
N LEU A 309 -27.68 -26.39 12.61
CA LEU A 309 -26.65 -25.41 12.92
C LEU A 309 -27.15 -24.00 12.62
N ILE A 310 -26.75 -23.06 13.47
CA ILE A 310 -27.13 -21.65 13.40
C ILE A 310 -25.87 -20.85 13.04
N ALA A 311 -25.91 -20.13 11.92
CA ALA A 311 -24.82 -19.24 11.52
C ALA A 311 -24.60 -18.20 12.64
N THR A 312 -23.36 -18.10 13.12
CA THR A 312 -23.04 -17.35 14.34
C THR A 312 -21.74 -16.58 14.18
N ILE A 313 -21.72 -15.37 14.74
CA ILE A 313 -20.51 -14.57 14.91
C ILE A 313 -20.23 -14.39 16.40
N TRP A 314 -19.00 -14.66 16.81
CA TRP A 314 -18.52 -14.34 18.14
C TRP A 314 -17.74 -13.04 18.10
N LYS A 315 -18.07 -12.11 18.99
CA LYS A 315 -17.26 -10.93 19.28
C LYS A 315 -16.66 -11.11 20.68
N ASN A 316 -15.33 -11.17 20.76
CA ASN A 316 -14.60 -11.40 22.02
C ASN A 316 -15.14 -12.61 22.82
N GLY A 317 -15.45 -13.70 22.10
CA GLY A 317 -15.97 -14.94 22.68
C GLY A 317 -17.46 -14.95 23.01
N THR A 318 -18.18 -13.85 22.80
CA THR A 318 -19.64 -13.76 23.00
C THR A 318 -20.39 -13.97 21.68
N PRO A 319 -21.29 -14.97 21.56
CA PRO A 319 -21.99 -15.28 20.32
C PRO A 319 -23.11 -14.28 20.01
N THR A 320 -23.39 -14.12 18.72
CA THR A 320 -24.58 -13.50 18.17
C THR A 320 -25.03 -14.32 16.96
N ASN A 321 -26.23 -14.88 17.04
CA ASN A 321 -26.81 -15.67 15.96
C ASN A 321 -27.22 -14.76 14.80
N LEU A 322 -26.85 -15.14 13.59
CA LEU A 322 -27.15 -14.46 12.33
C LEU A 322 -28.42 -15.01 11.66
N THR A 323 -28.92 -16.14 12.16
CA THR A 323 -30.11 -16.86 11.70
C THR A 323 -30.92 -17.32 12.91
N ASP A 324 -32.19 -17.68 12.70
CA ASP A 324 -33.11 -18.05 13.78
C ASP A 324 -33.09 -19.55 14.15
N GLY A 325 -32.32 -20.36 13.40
CA GLY A 325 -32.20 -21.81 13.59
C GLY A 325 -33.32 -22.63 12.96
N THR A 326 -34.21 -22.02 12.19
CA THR A 326 -35.25 -22.73 11.43
C THR A 326 -34.64 -23.65 10.37
N ASN A 327 -33.58 -23.20 9.70
CA ASN A 327 -32.82 -23.98 8.72
C ASN A 327 -31.36 -24.15 9.13
N VAL A 328 -30.67 -25.10 8.50
CA VAL A 328 -29.21 -25.25 8.67
C VAL A 328 -28.52 -24.02 8.06
N ALA A 329 -27.63 -23.39 8.83
CA ALA A 329 -26.88 -22.23 8.40
C ALA A 329 -25.46 -22.23 8.96
N GLU A 330 -24.52 -21.70 8.17
CA GLU A 330 -23.15 -21.48 8.61
C GLU A 330 -22.60 -20.14 8.13
N ALA A 331 -21.80 -19.50 8.97
CA ALA A 331 -20.96 -18.37 8.59
C ALA A 331 -19.53 -18.84 8.29
N THR A 332 -19.00 -18.52 7.11
CA THR A 332 -17.77 -19.10 6.56
C THR A 332 -16.57 -18.14 6.56
N GLY A 333 -16.83 -16.83 6.45
CA GLY A 333 -15.80 -15.80 6.37
C GLY A 333 -16.20 -14.56 7.15
N VAL A 334 -15.26 -13.86 7.77
CA VAL A 334 -15.49 -12.57 8.43
C VAL A 334 -14.44 -11.53 8.03
N THR A 335 -14.87 -10.29 7.81
CA THR A 335 -14.00 -9.14 7.66
C THR A 335 -14.65 -7.90 8.27
N VAL A 336 -13.84 -6.96 8.76
CA VAL A 336 -14.31 -5.67 9.29
C VAL A 336 -13.75 -4.56 8.42
N ALA A 337 -14.62 -3.68 7.93
CA ALA A 337 -14.26 -2.57 7.06
C ALA A 337 -15.12 -1.34 7.34
N GLY A 338 -14.48 -0.18 7.53
CA GLY A 338 -15.19 1.07 7.83
C GLY A 338 -16.06 1.00 9.08
N GLY A 339 -15.66 0.20 10.08
CA GLY A 339 -16.41 -0.03 11.32
C GLY A 339 -17.63 -0.96 11.19
N ALA A 340 -17.91 -1.50 10.00
CA ALA A 340 -18.96 -2.50 9.79
C ALA A 340 -18.36 -3.91 9.71
N VAL A 341 -19.11 -4.88 10.26
CA VAL A 341 -18.76 -6.30 10.26
C VAL A 341 -19.48 -6.98 9.10
N TYR A 342 -18.73 -7.67 8.26
CA TYR A 342 -19.22 -8.40 7.09
C TYR A 342 -18.93 -9.88 7.26
N VAL A 343 -19.94 -10.71 7.07
CA VAL A 343 -19.85 -12.16 7.26
C VAL A 343 -20.42 -12.86 6.05
N SER A 344 -19.67 -13.73 5.37
CA SER A 344 -20.24 -14.60 4.31
C SER A 344 -20.79 -15.88 4.90
N GLY A 345 -21.77 -16.49 4.23
CA GLY A 345 -22.23 -17.83 4.58
C GLY A 345 -23.48 -18.25 3.82
N TYR A 346 -24.20 -19.20 4.40
CA TYR A 346 -25.40 -19.76 3.78
C TYR A 346 -26.45 -20.11 4.84
N GLU A 347 -27.70 -20.18 4.39
CA GLU A 347 -28.84 -20.77 5.08
C GLU A 347 -29.57 -21.69 4.08
N GLU A 348 -29.92 -22.90 4.49
CA GLU A 348 -30.66 -23.86 3.66
C GLU A 348 -32.17 -23.50 3.59
N GLY A 349 -32.89 -23.96 2.56
CA GLY A 349 -34.36 -23.96 2.55
C GLY A 349 -35.08 -22.65 2.17
N GLN A 350 -34.62 -21.48 2.61
CA GLN A 350 -35.05 -20.19 2.05
C GLN A 350 -34.03 -19.79 0.98
N VAL A 351 -34.47 -19.18 -0.13
CA VAL A 351 -33.52 -18.75 -1.17
C VAL A 351 -32.41 -17.94 -0.50
N GLN A 352 -31.19 -18.15 -0.95
CA GLN A 352 -30.09 -17.20 -1.04
C GLN A 352 -28.88 -17.62 -0.22
N ARG A 353 -27.76 -17.69 -0.93
CA ARG A 353 -26.47 -17.45 -0.31
C ARG A 353 -26.42 -16.00 0.12
N VAL A 354 -25.81 -15.72 1.25
CA VAL A 354 -25.90 -14.39 1.86
C VAL A 354 -24.53 -13.93 2.31
N TYR A 355 -24.41 -12.63 2.45
CA TYR A 355 -23.52 -12.10 3.46
C TYR A 355 -24.33 -11.27 4.44
N TRP A 356 -23.96 -11.26 5.71
CA TRP A 356 -24.53 -10.38 6.71
C TRP A 356 -23.65 -9.14 6.84
N LYS A 357 -24.27 -7.96 6.84
CA LYS A 357 -23.64 -6.69 7.19
C LYS A 357 -24.22 -6.23 8.53
N ASN A 358 -23.41 -6.22 9.58
CA ASN A 358 -23.86 -5.94 10.95
C ASN A 358 -25.08 -6.79 11.37
N GLY A 359 -25.05 -8.08 11.04
CA GLY A 359 -26.15 -9.01 11.33
C GLY A 359 -27.34 -8.94 10.37
N VAL A 360 -27.40 -7.97 9.47
CA VAL A 360 -28.47 -7.86 8.46
C VAL A 360 -28.09 -8.63 7.21
N ALA A 361 -28.90 -9.63 6.84
CA ALA A 361 -28.66 -10.45 5.66
C ALA A 361 -28.79 -9.64 4.36
N VAL A 362 -27.83 -9.83 3.46
CA VAL A 362 -27.82 -9.31 2.10
C VAL A 362 -27.72 -10.49 1.12
N PRO A 363 -28.73 -10.69 0.26
CA PRO A 363 -28.73 -11.78 -0.71
C PRO A 363 -27.62 -11.71 -1.76
N LEU A 364 -27.12 -12.87 -2.17
CA LEU A 364 -26.23 -13.07 -3.30
C LEU A 364 -27.03 -13.66 -4.47
N ALA A 365 -27.14 -12.94 -5.58
CA ALA A 365 -27.94 -13.36 -6.72
C ALA A 365 -27.50 -14.72 -7.30
N THR A 366 -28.46 -15.64 -7.42
CA THR A 366 -28.28 -16.96 -8.06
C THR A 366 -29.42 -17.21 -9.07
N PRO A 367 -29.15 -17.33 -10.38
CA PRO A 367 -30.18 -17.61 -11.39
C PRO A 367 -30.73 -19.04 -11.32
N GLY A 368 -31.58 -19.34 -10.33
CA GLY A 368 -32.22 -20.65 -10.14
C GLY A 368 -31.76 -21.41 -8.88
N PRO A 369 -32.28 -22.63 -8.67
CA PRO A 369 -32.16 -23.38 -7.41
C PRO A 369 -30.91 -24.28 -7.37
N TYR A 370 -29.80 -23.89 -8.00
CA TYR A 370 -28.63 -24.75 -8.15
C TYR A 370 -27.66 -24.67 -6.96
N ASP A 371 -26.88 -25.74 -6.76
CA ASP A 371 -25.85 -25.82 -5.72
C ASP A 371 -24.82 -24.69 -5.82
N CYS A 372 -24.53 -24.11 -4.65
CA CYS A 372 -23.65 -22.96 -4.51
C CYS A 372 -22.85 -23.07 -3.21
N SER A 373 -21.56 -22.77 -3.17
CA SER A 373 -20.77 -22.80 -1.93
C SER A 373 -19.99 -21.50 -1.78
N GLN A 374 -20.00 -20.87 -0.59
CA GLN A 374 -19.26 -19.64 -0.28
C GLN A 374 -18.15 -19.95 0.72
N TRP A 375 -17.02 -19.26 0.57
CA TRP A 375 -15.91 -19.45 1.49
C TRP A 375 -15.36 -18.14 2.05
N GLY A 376 -14.93 -17.22 1.18
CA GLY A 376 -14.28 -16.00 1.63
C GLY A 376 -15.10 -14.74 1.39
N ILE A 377 -14.84 -13.71 2.19
CA ILE A 377 -15.38 -12.36 2.03
C ILE A 377 -14.26 -11.32 2.12
N TYR A 378 -14.34 -10.29 1.27
CA TYR A 378 -13.43 -9.15 1.25
C TYR A 378 -14.20 -7.86 0.99
N VAL A 379 -13.79 -6.76 1.60
CA VAL A 379 -14.35 -5.43 1.32
C VAL A 379 -13.24 -4.51 0.82
N SER A 380 -13.41 -3.93 -0.37
CA SER A 380 -12.40 -3.05 -0.97
C SER A 380 -12.33 -1.70 -0.28
N SER A 381 -11.27 -0.93 -0.56
CA SER A 381 -11.14 0.45 -0.09
C SER A 381 -12.23 1.39 -0.64
N ALA A 382 -12.91 1.00 -1.72
CA ALA A 382 -14.07 1.72 -2.26
C ALA A 382 -15.39 1.32 -1.58
N GLY A 383 -15.37 0.34 -0.67
CA GLY A 383 -16.56 -0.19 0.03
C GLY A 383 -17.32 -1.26 -0.73
N ASP A 384 -16.78 -1.76 -1.85
CA ASP A 384 -17.38 -2.88 -2.58
C ASP A 384 -17.16 -4.19 -1.80
N VAL A 385 -18.22 -4.96 -1.59
CA VAL A 385 -18.20 -6.26 -0.91
C VAL A 385 -18.04 -7.36 -1.95
N TYR A 386 -17.04 -8.22 -1.75
CA TYR A 386 -16.75 -9.36 -2.60
C TYR A 386 -16.89 -10.66 -1.82
N VAL A 387 -17.55 -11.66 -2.41
CA VAL A 387 -17.68 -13.00 -1.84
C VAL A 387 -17.23 -14.02 -2.89
N SER A 388 -16.37 -14.97 -2.52
CA SER A 388 -15.94 -16.04 -3.43
C SER A 388 -16.76 -17.31 -3.25
N GLY A 389 -16.91 -18.09 -4.32
CA GLY A 389 -17.62 -19.35 -4.22
C GLY A 389 -17.79 -20.13 -5.52
N VAL A 390 -18.71 -21.08 -5.48
CA VAL A 390 -19.07 -21.96 -6.60
C VAL A 390 -20.53 -21.77 -6.93
N TYR A 391 -20.87 -21.85 -8.21
CA TYR A 391 -22.26 -21.97 -8.67
C TYR A 391 -22.31 -22.93 -9.85
N GLN A 392 -23.19 -23.95 -9.80
CA GLN A 392 -23.26 -25.00 -10.82
C GLN A 392 -21.89 -25.67 -11.10
N ASN A 393 -21.13 -25.95 -10.05
CA ASN A 393 -19.78 -26.50 -10.11
C ASN A 393 -18.75 -25.64 -10.87
N LEU A 394 -19.04 -24.35 -11.08
CA LEU A 394 -18.13 -23.39 -11.68
C LEU A 394 -17.66 -22.35 -10.66
N ALA A 395 -16.40 -21.94 -10.76
CA ALA A 395 -15.85 -20.87 -9.93
C ALA A 395 -16.54 -19.53 -10.24
N LYS A 396 -17.03 -18.86 -9.19
CA LYS A 396 -17.71 -17.56 -9.24
C LYS A 396 -17.20 -16.62 -8.15
N TYR A 397 -17.56 -15.36 -8.30
CA TYR A 397 -17.59 -14.42 -7.20
C TYR A 397 -18.82 -13.53 -7.29
N TRP A 398 -19.17 -12.91 -6.17
CA TRP A 398 -20.19 -11.88 -6.11
C TRP A 398 -19.53 -10.56 -5.76
N LYS A 399 -19.97 -9.48 -6.40
CA LYS A 399 -19.63 -8.10 -6.05
C LYS A 399 -20.93 -7.38 -5.70
N ASN A 400 -21.07 -6.93 -4.45
CA ASN A 400 -22.27 -6.27 -3.92
C ASN A 400 -23.55 -7.08 -4.18
N GLY A 401 -23.49 -8.40 -4.03
CA GLY A 401 -24.62 -9.31 -4.29
C GLY A 401 -24.82 -9.71 -5.75
N VAL A 402 -24.11 -9.09 -6.70
CA VAL A 402 -24.20 -9.42 -8.14
C VAL A 402 -23.16 -10.48 -8.49
N MET A 403 -23.57 -11.55 -9.16
CA MET A 403 -22.69 -12.68 -9.54
C MET A 403 -21.84 -12.37 -10.78
N PHE A 404 -20.61 -12.85 -10.79
CA PHE A 404 -19.65 -12.76 -11.89
C PHE A 404 -18.93 -14.09 -12.11
N ASP A 405 -18.60 -14.39 -13.36
CA ASP A 405 -17.87 -15.58 -13.75
C ASP A 405 -16.36 -15.44 -13.55
N LEU A 406 -15.73 -16.49 -13.00
CA LEU A 406 -14.27 -16.70 -13.05
C LEU A 406 -13.89 -17.80 -14.05
N SER A 407 -14.79 -18.76 -14.21
CA SER A 407 -14.68 -19.82 -15.19
C SER A 407 -14.91 -19.31 -16.61
N THR A 408 -14.12 -19.81 -17.55
CA THR A 408 -14.40 -19.69 -18.99
C THR A 408 -15.13 -20.93 -19.54
N THR A 409 -15.44 -21.91 -18.67
CA THR A 409 -16.01 -23.21 -19.04
C THR A 409 -17.52 -23.22 -18.82
N THR A 410 -18.25 -23.89 -19.71
CA THR A 410 -19.69 -24.10 -19.56
C THR A 410 -19.96 -25.23 -18.56
N ALA A 411 -21.02 -25.11 -17.78
CA ALA A 411 -21.42 -26.15 -16.83
C ALA A 411 -21.72 -27.48 -17.56
N GLY A 412 -21.30 -28.60 -16.98
CA GLY A 412 -21.45 -29.92 -17.58
C GLY A 412 -21.08 -31.05 -16.62
N GLN A 413 -21.47 -32.27 -16.98
CA GLN A 413 -21.13 -33.47 -16.21
C GLN A 413 -19.60 -33.65 -16.12
N GLY A 414 -19.09 -33.92 -14.92
CA GLY A 414 -17.66 -34.14 -14.67
C GLY A 414 -16.81 -32.87 -14.49
N ILE A 415 -17.42 -31.68 -14.48
CA ILE A 415 -16.72 -30.40 -14.26
C ILE A 415 -16.93 -29.98 -12.80
N TYR A 416 -15.82 -29.74 -12.08
CA TYR A 416 -15.84 -29.12 -10.76
C TYR A 416 -14.70 -28.10 -10.61
N GLU A 417 -15.08 -26.85 -10.47
CA GLU A 417 -14.21 -25.70 -10.26
C GLU A 417 -14.56 -25.02 -8.94
N SER A 418 -13.59 -24.35 -8.33
CA SER A 418 -13.79 -23.69 -7.03
C SER A 418 -13.07 -22.36 -6.94
N ALA A 419 -13.63 -21.45 -6.14
CA ALA A 419 -13.06 -20.17 -5.74
C ALA A 419 -12.95 -20.12 -4.20
N MET A 420 -12.00 -20.88 -3.66
CA MET A 420 -11.88 -21.26 -2.23
C MET A 420 -11.60 -20.12 -1.27
N SER A 421 -10.96 -19.03 -1.73
CA SER A 421 -10.56 -17.95 -0.84
C SER A 421 -10.42 -16.64 -1.61
N ILE A 422 -10.63 -15.52 -0.92
CA ILE A 422 -10.57 -14.17 -1.49
C ILE A 422 -9.78 -13.23 -0.57
N ALA A 423 -9.02 -12.34 -1.19
CA ALA A 423 -8.35 -11.25 -0.53
C ALA A 423 -8.24 -10.07 -1.51
N GLY A 424 -7.79 -8.90 -1.04
CA GLY A 424 -7.58 -7.76 -1.91
C GLY A 424 -6.53 -6.79 -1.41
N SER A 425 -6.07 -5.95 -2.32
CA SER A 425 -5.11 -4.88 -2.05
C SER A 425 -5.47 -3.66 -2.88
N GLY A 426 -5.87 -2.58 -2.21
CA GLY A 426 -6.42 -1.39 -2.85
C GLY A 426 -7.65 -1.71 -3.71
N LYS A 427 -7.54 -1.48 -5.02
CA LYS A 427 -8.61 -1.76 -6.00
C LYS A 427 -8.61 -3.20 -6.54
N ASP A 428 -7.54 -3.94 -6.29
CA ASP A 428 -7.34 -5.26 -6.87
C ASP A 428 -7.92 -6.35 -5.95
N VAL A 429 -8.62 -7.30 -6.56
CA VAL A 429 -9.23 -8.47 -5.91
C VAL A 429 -8.55 -9.73 -6.41
N TYR A 430 -8.22 -10.60 -5.47
CA TYR A 430 -7.48 -11.84 -5.68
C TYR A 430 -8.29 -13.00 -5.15
N ILE A 431 -8.49 -14.02 -5.98
CA ILE A 431 -9.32 -15.18 -5.63
C ILE A 431 -8.51 -16.44 -5.91
N ALA A 432 -8.24 -17.26 -4.90
CA ALA A 432 -7.58 -18.55 -5.09
C ALA A 432 -8.60 -19.65 -5.39
N GLY A 433 -8.25 -20.56 -6.27
CA GLY A 433 -9.11 -21.69 -6.59
C GLY A 433 -8.58 -22.61 -7.69
N ASN A 434 -9.46 -23.45 -8.22
CA ASN A 434 -9.17 -24.34 -9.32
C ASN A 434 -10.21 -24.15 -10.44
N ALA A 435 -9.76 -24.22 -11.68
CA ALA A 435 -10.63 -24.30 -12.85
C ALA A 435 -10.13 -25.42 -13.77
N VAL A 436 -11.06 -26.18 -14.37
CA VAL A 436 -10.72 -27.36 -15.18
C VAL A 436 -9.89 -26.95 -16.40
N SER A 437 -10.26 -25.83 -17.03
CA SER A 437 -9.58 -25.30 -18.22
C SER A 437 -8.28 -24.53 -17.93
N LEU A 438 -8.06 -24.09 -16.68
CA LEU A 438 -6.94 -23.20 -16.34
C LEU A 438 -5.93 -23.84 -15.38
N GLY A 439 -6.32 -24.91 -14.66
CA GLY A 439 -5.53 -25.54 -13.60
C GLY A 439 -5.80 -24.93 -12.23
N VAL A 440 -4.80 -25.01 -11.35
CA VAL A 440 -4.87 -24.55 -9.95
C VAL A 440 -4.07 -23.26 -9.80
N GLY A 441 -4.67 -22.24 -9.19
CA GLY A 441 -4.03 -20.93 -9.09
C GLY A 441 -4.90 -19.85 -8.46
N TYR A 442 -4.77 -18.62 -8.97
CA TYR A 442 -5.58 -17.50 -8.52
C TYR A 442 -5.95 -16.55 -9.65
N TRP A 443 -7.10 -15.89 -9.53
CA TRP A 443 -7.51 -14.79 -10.41
C TRP A 443 -7.17 -13.46 -9.75
N LYS A 444 -6.52 -12.56 -10.49
CA LYS A 444 -6.40 -11.14 -10.16
C LYS A 444 -7.36 -10.35 -11.06
N ASN A 445 -8.41 -9.77 -10.48
CA ASN A 445 -9.45 -9.05 -11.22
C ASN A 445 -9.99 -9.85 -12.43
N GLY A 446 -10.19 -11.16 -12.27
CA GLY A 446 -10.65 -12.07 -13.32
C GLY A 446 -9.55 -12.61 -14.25
N VAL A 447 -8.31 -12.13 -14.16
CA VAL A 447 -7.17 -12.66 -14.93
C VAL A 447 -6.48 -13.78 -14.15
N PHE A 448 -6.47 -14.99 -14.69
CA PHE A 448 -5.93 -16.17 -14.02
C PHE A 448 -4.39 -16.24 -14.09
N THR A 449 -3.78 -16.64 -12.97
CA THR A 449 -2.37 -16.98 -12.83
C THR A 449 -2.27 -18.39 -12.26
N SER A 450 -1.63 -19.31 -13.00
CA SER A 450 -1.41 -20.68 -12.55
C SER A 450 -0.30 -20.77 -11.50
N LEU A 451 -0.41 -21.74 -10.59
CA LEU A 451 0.60 -22.02 -9.57
C LEU A 451 1.33 -23.33 -9.92
N PRO A 452 2.63 -23.29 -10.26
CA PRO A 452 3.38 -24.48 -10.64
C PRO A 452 3.36 -25.56 -9.56
N GLY A 453 2.98 -26.79 -9.96
CA GLY A 453 2.96 -27.97 -9.09
C GLY A 453 1.80 -28.02 -8.09
N ALA A 454 0.89 -27.05 -8.08
CA ALA A 454 -0.30 -27.04 -7.23
C ALA A 454 -1.34 -28.06 -7.73
N SER A 455 -1.91 -28.83 -6.81
CA SER A 455 -3.05 -29.73 -7.06
C SER A 455 -4.34 -29.25 -6.39
N GLN A 456 -4.22 -28.43 -5.35
CA GLN A 456 -5.34 -27.78 -4.68
C GLN A 456 -4.86 -26.50 -3.98
N VAL A 457 -5.73 -25.50 -3.85
CA VAL A 457 -5.49 -24.29 -3.04
C VAL A 457 -6.65 -24.06 -2.08
N ASN A 458 -6.35 -23.56 -0.89
CA ASN A 458 -7.32 -23.44 0.20
C ASN A 458 -7.41 -22.01 0.76
N GLY A 459 -6.32 -21.23 0.74
CA GLY A 459 -6.27 -19.88 1.29
C GLY A 459 -5.44 -18.92 0.47
N ILE A 460 -5.80 -17.64 0.47
CA ILE A 460 -5.02 -16.56 -0.16
C ILE A 460 -4.85 -15.38 0.80
N PHE A 461 -3.69 -14.73 0.70
CA PHE A 461 -3.39 -13.48 1.38
C PHE A 461 -2.62 -12.56 0.44
N VAL A 462 -2.88 -11.25 0.51
CA VAL A 462 -2.17 -10.23 -0.29
C VAL A 462 -1.72 -9.10 0.62
N LYS A 463 -0.52 -8.59 0.36
CA LYS A 463 0.05 -7.42 1.07
C LYS A 463 0.81 -6.50 0.13
#